data_AF-A0A6L4Z4P7-F1
#
_entry.id   AF-A0A6L4Z4P7-F1
#
_cell.length_a   1.000
_cell.length_b   1.000
_cell.length_c   1.000
_cell.angle_alpha   90.00
_cell.angle_beta   90.00
_cell.angle_gamma   90.00
#
_symmetry.space_group_name_H-M   'P 1'
#
loop_
_entity.id
_entity.type
_entity.pdbx_description
1 polymer ?
#
loop_
_entity_poly.entity_id
_entity_poly.type
_entity_poly.pdbx_seq_one_letter_code
_entity_poly.pdbx_strand_id
1 'polypeptide(L)'
;MFNRLLILSASAGAGHIRAAQAIEQAALQLNAAKEVMHIDTLEYTNKVFRNLYSKAYLEMVNSAPEVLGWIYDHLDTPWKRERRRLAIDKLNTRPF
;
A
#
# COMPACT_ATOMS: atom_id res chain seq x y z
N MET A 1 -20.28 -16.80 5.35
CA MET A 1 -20.58 -15.69 4.43
C MET A 1 -20.43 -14.38 5.19
N PHE A 2 -19.49 -13.52 4.78
CA PHE A 2 -19.25 -12.22 5.40
C PHE A 2 -20.30 -11.19 4.95
N ASN A 3 -20.52 -10.16 5.77
CA ASN A 3 -21.45 -9.09 5.38
C ASN A 3 -20.77 -8.12 4.40
N ARG A 4 -19.51 -7.73 4.65
CA ARG A 4 -18.69 -6.89 3.78
C ARG A 4 -17.23 -7.36 3.80
N LEU A 5 -16.56 -7.33 2.66
CA LEU A 5 -15.15 -7.66 2.48
C LEU A 5 -14.44 -6.48 1.80
N LEU A 6 -13.48 -5.88 2.49
CA LEU A 6 -12.60 -4.84 1.93
C LEU A 6 -11.21 -5.41 1.70
N ILE A 7 -10.74 -5.32 0.46
CA ILE A 7 -9.42 -5.76 0.03
C ILE A 7 -8.58 -4.50 -0.20
N LEU A 8 -7.52 -4.34 0.59
CA LEU A 8 -6.59 -3.22 0.47
C LEU A 8 -5.32 -3.69 -0.22
N SER A 9 -4.94 -2.98 -1.26
CA SER A 9 -3.70 -3.18 -1.99
C SER A 9 -2.86 -1.90 -2.01
N ALA A 10 -1.60 -2.02 -2.41
CA ALA A 10 -0.74 -0.88 -2.68
C ALA A 10 -0.06 -1.08 -4.02
N SER A 11 -0.21 -0.13 -4.95
CA SER A 11 0.48 -0.13 -6.25
C SER A 11 1.99 0.20 -6.16
N ALA A 12 2.69 -0.38 -5.17
CA ALA A 12 4.14 -0.26 -4.99
C ALA A 12 4.97 -1.12 -5.95
N GLY A 13 4.30 -1.86 -6.87
CA GLY A 13 4.92 -2.77 -7.84
C GLY A 13 4.63 -4.25 -7.56
N ALA A 14 5.34 -5.15 -8.23
CA ALA A 14 5.36 -6.60 -7.97
C ALA A 14 4.01 -7.36 -8.02
N GLY A 15 2.96 -6.79 -8.61
CA GLY A 15 1.69 -7.50 -8.87
C GLY A 15 0.66 -7.47 -7.74
N HIS A 16 0.82 -6.64 -6.71
CA HIS A 16 -0.15 -6.54 -5.60
C HIS A 16 -1.59 -6.24 -6.05
N ILE A 17 -1.76 -5.40 -7.09
CA ILE A 17 -3.08 -5.11 -7.68
C ILE A 17 -3.70 -6.38 -8.28
N ARG A 18 -2.90 -7.18 -8.99
CA ARG A 18 -3.38 -8.42 -9.62
C ARG A 18 -3.72 -9.49 -8.58
N ALA A 19 -2.94 -9.59 -7.52
CA ALA A 19 -3.25 -10.47 -6.39
C ALA A 19 -4.56 -10.08 -5.71
N ALA A 20 -4.78 -8.79 -5.47
CA ALA A 20 -6.03 -8.29 -4.89
C ALA A 20 -7.24 -8.55 -5.80
N GLN A 21 -7.10 -8.33 -7.11
CA GLN A 21 -8.13 -8.67 -8.10
C GLN A 21 -8.44 -10.17 -8.11
N ALA A 22 -7.44 -11.04 -8.01
CA ALA A 22 -7.66 -12.49 -7.94
C ALA A 22 -8.46 -12.88 -6.68
N ILE A 23 -8.17 -12.26 -5.54
CA ILE A 23 -8.91 -12.47 -4.29
C ILE A 23 -10.35 -11.96 -4.41
N GLU A 24 -10.55 -10.78 -4.97
CA GLU A 24 -11.88 -10.21 -5.23
C GLU A 24 -12.72 -11.15 -6.10
N GLN A 25 -12.15 -11.62 -7.21
CA GLN A 25 -12.83 -12.55 -8.11
C GLN A 25 -13.17 -13.88 -7.42
N ALA A 26 -12.24 -14.45 -6.64
CA ALA A 26 -12.50 -15.67 -5.88
C ALA A 26 -13.61 -15.47 -4.85
N ALA A 27 -13.64 -14.32 -4.15
CA ALA A 27 -14.67 -14.01 -3.18
C ALA A 27 -16.06 -13.88 -3.82
N LEU A 28 -16.14 -13.27 -5.01
CA LEU A 28 -17.37 -13.17 -5.78
C LEU A 28 -17.86 -14.55 -6.27
N GLN A 29 -16.96 -15.37 -6.82
CA GLN A 29 -17.28 -16.71 -7.33
C GLN A 29 -17.77 -17.66 -6.24
N LEU A 30 -17.17 -17.58 -5.05
CA LEU A 30 -17.54 -18.42 -3.90
C LEU A 30 -18.73 -17.86 -3.10
N ASN A 31 -19.29 -16.71 -3.52
CA ASN A 31 -20.31 -15.97 -2.79
C ASN A 31 -19.91 -15.77 -1.30
N ALA A 32 -18.63 -15.45 -1.09
CA ALA A 32 -18.01 -15.44 0.23
C ALA A 32 -18.47 -14.23 1.07
N ALA A 33 -18.91 -13.15 0.43
CA ALA A 33 -19.43 -11.94 1.08
C ALA A 33 -20.58 -11.30 0.27
N LYS A 34 -21.49 -10.59 0.95
CA LYS A 34 -22.57 -9.85 0.27
C LYS A 34 -22.07 -8.62 -0.49
N GLU A 35 -20.99 -8.02 -0.02
CA GLU A 35 -20.33 -6.88 -0.63
C GLU A 35 -18.83 -7.14 -0.62
N VAL A 36 -18.19 -6.95 -1.77
CA VAL A 36 -16.74 -7.07 -1.95
C VAL A 36 -16.26 -5.79 -2.60
N MET A 37 -15.22 -5.18 -2.04
CA MET A 37 -14.62 -3.96 -2.56
C MET A 37 -13.10 -4.08 -2.53
N HIS A 38 -12.45 -3.79 -3.65
CA HIS A 38 -11.01 -3.66 -3.76
C HIS A 38 -10.60 -2.18 -3.87
N ILE A 39 -9.70 -1.74 -3.00
CA ILE A 39 -9.09 -0.40 -3.01
C ILE A 39 -7.56 -0.51 -3.17
N ASP A 40 -7.00 0.27 -4.09
CA ASP A 40 -5.58 0.62 -4.08
C ASP A 40 -5.38 1.84 -3.17
N THR A 41 -4.78 1.59 -2.00
CA THR A 41 -4.55 2.60 -0.96
C THR A 41 -3.70 3.76 -1.44
N LEU A 42 -2.83 3.56 -2.45
CA LEU A 42 -2.02 4.63 -3.02
C LEU A 42 -2.85 5.61 -3.86
N GLU A 43 -4.06 5.25 -4.30
CA GLU A 43 -4.98 6.18 -4.97
C GLU A 43 -5.54 7.24 -4.03
N TYR A 44 -5.55 6.92 -2.74
CA TYR A 44 -5.93 7.84 -1.66
C TYR A 44 -4.75 8.66 -1.15
N THR A 45 -3.61 8.59 -1.84
CA THR A 45 -2.48 9.48 -1.62
C THR A 45 -2.39 10.58 -2.67
N ASN A 46 -1.62 11.64 -2.41
CA ASN A 46 -1.38 12.63 -3.46
C ASN A 46 -0.59 12.03 -4.64
N LYS A 47 -0.82 12.56 -5.86
CA LYS A 47 -0.23 12.01 -7.11
C LYS A 47 1.29 11.98 -7.09
N VAL A 48 1.91 12.96 -6.44
CA VAL A 48 3.38 13.05 -6.33
C VAL A 48 3.90 11.90 -5.47
N PHE A 49 3.28 11.68 -4.31
CA PHE A 49 3.61 10.60 -3.40
C PHE A 49 3.42 9.24 -4.06
N ARG A 50 2.27 8.97 -4.69
CA ARG A 50 2.03 7.72 -5.42
C ARG A 50 3.13 7.45 -6.46
N ASN A 51 3.42 8.43 -7.31
CA ASN A 51 4.39 8.25 -8.39
C ASN A 51 5.82 8.13 -7.89
N LEU A 52 6.22 8.96 -6.92
CA LEU A 52 7.56 8.94 -6.35
C LEU A 52 7.77 7.66 -5.53
N TYR A 53 6.82 7.30 -4.68
CA TYR A 53 6.91 6.11 -3.85
C TYR A 53 7.07 4.85 -4.70
N SER A 54 6.16 4.61 -5.66
CA SER A 54 6.21 3.40 -6.49
C SER A 54 7.46 3.34 -7.37
N LYS A 55 7.90 4.47 -7.96
CA LYS A 55 9.10 4.48 -8.83
C LYS A 55 10.39 4.42 -8.03
N ALA A 56 10.56 5.29 -7.03
CA ALA A 56 11.78 5.34 -6.24
C ALA A 56 11.97 4.04 -5.44
N TYR A 57 10.90 3.44 -4.92
CA TYR A 57 10.99 2.15 -4.26
C TYR A 57 11.49 1.06 -5.22
N LEU A 58 10.88 0.94 -6.40
CA LEU A 58 11.28 -0.08 -7.38
C LEU A 58 12.69 0.13 -7.93
N GLU A 59 13.08 1.37 -8.23
CA GLU A 59 14.43 1.71 -8.67
C GLU A 59 15.46 1.39 -7.59
N MET A 60 15.18 1.75 -6.34
CA MET A 60 16.08 1.51 -5.22
C MET A 60 16.24 0.02 -4.90
N VAL A 61 15.15 -0.76 -4.94
CA VAL A 61 15.19 -2.23 -4.79
C VAL A 61 16.06 -2.87 -5.88
N ASN A 62 15.91 -2.44 -7.13
CA ASN A 62 16.62 -3.05 -8.27
C ASN A 62 18.09 -2.60 -8.39
N SER A 63 18.40 -1.35 -8.04
CA SER A 63 19.69 -0.74 -8.32
C SER A 63 20.56 -0.51 -7.09
N ALA A 64 19.97 -0.41 -5.90
CA ALA A 64 20.69 -0.11 -4.66
C ALA A 64 20.09 -0.80 -3.42
N PRO A 65 20.02 -2.16 -3.40
CA PRO A 65 19.41 -2.90 -2.30
C PRO A 65 20.11 -2.66 -0.94
N GLU A 66 21.43 -2.43 -0.93
CA GLU A 66 22.16 -2.10 0.31
C GLU A 66 21.76 -0.74 0.88
N VAL A 67 21.49 0.25 0.02
CA VAL A 67 20.98 1.57 0.45
C VAL A 67 19.58 1.43 1.03
N LEU A 68 18.73 0.61 0.39
CA LEU A 68 17.40 0.30 0.92
C LEU A 68 17.49 -0.33 2.32
N GLY A 69 18.39 -1.30 2.51
CA GLY A 69 18.65 -1.94 3.79
C GLY A 69 19.12 -0.95 4.86
N TRP A 70 20.09 -0.09 4.53
CA TRP A 70 20.57 0.94 5.45
C TRP A 70 19.47 1.93 5.86
N ILE A 71 18.64 2.37 4.92
CA ILE A 71 17.48 3.23 5.21
C ILE A 71 16.52 2.52 6.16
N TYR A 72 16.25 1.24 5.91
CA TYR A 72 15.34 0.44 6.73
C TYR A 72 15.85 0.35 8.17
N ASP A 73 17.12 0.00 8.38
CA ASP A 73 17.75 -0.06 9.71
C ASP A 73 17.66 1.25 10.50
N HIS A 74 17.70 2.40 9.80
CA HIS A 74 17.64 3.72 10.44
C HIS A 74 16.22 4.24 10.66
N LEU A 75 15.27 3.87 9.81
CA LEU A 75 13.90 4.38 9.83
C LEU A 75 12.92 3.45 10.55
N ASP A 76 13.17 2.14 10.58
CA ASP A 76 12.31 1.15 11.26
C ASP A 76 12.54 1.16 12.78
N THR A 77 12.29 2.32 13.37
CA THR A 77 12.33 2.53 14.82
C THR A 77 10.91 2.78 15.32
N PRO A 78 10.14 1.71 15.63
CA PRO A 78 8.76 1.85 16.04
C PRO A 78 8.64 2.77 17.28
N TRP A 79 7.56 3.53 17.35
CA TRP A 79 7.23 4.47 18.44
C TRP A 79 8.15 5.70 18.58
N LYS A 80 9.18 5.84 17.72
CA LYS A 80 9.99 7.07 17.64
C LYS A 80 9.41 8.03 16.60
N ARG A 81 9.48 9.34 16.88
CA ARG A 81 9.11 10.43 15.94
C ARG A 81 7.66 10.39 15.42
N GLU A 82 6.73 9.79 16.18
CA GLU A 82 5.34 9.58 15.76
C GLU A 82 4.64 10.86 15.29
N ARG A 83 4.83 12.00 15.98
CA ARG A 83 4.22 13.27 15.58
C ARG A 83 4.63 13.69 14.17
N ARG A 84 5.89 13.49 13.80
CA ARG A 84 6.40 13.81 12.46
C ARG A 84 5.87 12.83 11.43
N ARG A 85 5.89 11.52 11.74
CA ARG A 85 5.31 10.48 10.87
C ARG A 85 3.85 10.78 10.56
N LEU A 86 3.03 11.00 11.60
CA LEU A 86 1.60 11.30 11.47
C LEU A 86 1.32 12.61 10.71
N ALA A 87 2.18 13.63 10.85
CA ALA A 87 2.05 14.85 10.07
C ALA A 87 2.29 14.59 8.58
N ILE A 88 3.32 13.81 8.24
CA ILE A 88 3.61 13.41 6.85
C ILE A 88 2.46 12.55 6.31
N ASP A 89 1.96 11.59 7.08
CA ASP A 89 0.84 10.75 6.67
C ASP A 89 -0.40 11.59 6.35
N LYS A 90 -0.77 12.54 7.23
CA LYS A 90 -1.92 13.44 7.00
C LYS A 90 -1.77 14.35 5.80
N LEU A 91 -0.54 14.80 5.49
CA LEU A 91 -0.28 15.61 4.29
C LEU A 91 -0.43 14.78 3.00
N ASN A 92 -0.15 13.48 3.08
CA ASN A 92 -0.12 12.63 1.91
C ASN A 92 -1.40 11.83 1.69
N THR A 93 -2.25 11.64 2.71
CA THR A 93 -3.43 10.75 2.66
C THR A 93 -4.76 11.49 2.65
N ARG A 94 -5.79 10.84 2.11
CA ARG A 94 -7.19 11.28 2.07
C ARG A 94 -8.11 10.16 2.55
N PRO A 95 -9.31 10.45 3.07
CA PRO A 95 -10.27 9.43 3.48
C PRO A 95 -10.71 8.59 2.27
N PHE A 96 -10.98 7.30 2.55
CA PHE A 96 -11.61 6.33 1.67
C PHE A 96 -13.14 6.35 1.78
#